data_AF-A0A2H0QEU6-F1
#
_entry.id   AF-A0A2H0QEU6-F1
#
_cell.length_a   1.000
_cell.length_b   1.000
_cell.length_c   1.000
_cell.angle_alpha   90.00
_cell.angle_beta   90.00
_cell.angle_gamma   90.00
#
_symmetry.space_group_name_H-M   'P 1'
#
loop_
_entity.id
_entity.type
_entity.pdbx_description
1 polymer ?
#
loop_
_entity_poly.entity_id
_entity_poly.type
_entity_poly.pdbx_seq_one_letter_code
_entity_poly.pdbx_strand_id
1 'polypeptide(L)' 'MQHIGHPIVGDVSYGNKRKMAGIPEFSRQALHAYKLIIPDIGEFESDLPQDMQELIEKIKTYKSEN' A
#
# COMPACT_ATOMS: atom_id res chain seq x y z
N MET A 1 -1.41 -5.06 -10.38
CA MET A 1 -0.95 -3.72 -10.82
C MET A 1 0.40 -3.74 -11.56
N GLN A 2 1.34 -4.66 -11.26
CA GLN A 2 2.59 -4.77 -12.03
C GLN A 2 2.35 -5.00 -13.55
N HIS A 3 1.42 -5.90 -13.90
CA HIS A 3 1.08 -6.17 -15.30
C HIS A 3 0.55 -4.95 -16.06
N ILE A 4 -0.05 -3.98 -15.36
CA ILE A 4 -0.51 -2.70 -15.92
C ILE A 4 0.54 -1.57 -15.75
N GLY A 5 1.78 -1.90 -15.38
CA GLY A 5 2.89 -0.94 -15.25
C GLY A 5 3.05 -0.26 -13.90
N HIS A 6 2.21 -0.56 -12.90
CA HIS A 6 2.22 0.11 -11.59
C HIS A 6 2.40 -0.89 -10.44
N PRO A 7 3.59 -1.46 -10.19
CA PRO A 7 3.77 -2.44 -9.12
C PRO A 7 3.37 -1.89 -7.74
N ILE A 8 2.93 -2.79 -6.84
CA ILE A 8 2.59 -2.44 -5.47
C ILE A 8 3.87 -2.12 -4.69
N VAL A 9 3.84 -1.10 -3.85
CA VAL A 9 4.97 -0.71 -2.98
C VAL A 9 5.31 -1.86 -2.02
N GLY A 10 6.59 -2.19 -1.90
CA GLY A 10 7.08 -3.27 -1.04
C GLY A 10 6.76 -4.70 -1.52
N ASP A 11 6.32 -4.86 -2.78
CA ASP A 11 6.13 -6.17 -3.38
C ASP A 11 7.47 -6.86 -3.69
N VAL A 12 7.80 -7.89 -2.91
CA VAL A 12 9.06 -8.64 -3.05
C VAL A 12 9.05 -9.65 -4.20
N SER A 13 7.88 -10.11 -4.64
CA SER A 13 7.74 -11.14 -5.68
C SER A 13 7.66 -10.53 -7.08
N TYR A 14 6.98 -9.39 -7.18
CA TYR A 14 6.62 -8.75 -8.46
C TYR A 14 7.04 -7.28 -8.53
N GLY A 15 7.42 -6.66 -7.42
CA GLY A 15 7.86 -5.27 -7.38
C GLY A 15 9.24 -5.10 -7.99
N ASN A 16 9.39 -4.10 -8.86
CA ASN A 16 10.70 -3.64 -9.26
C ASN A 16 11.44 -3.11 -8.02
N LYS A 17 12.65 -3.61 -7.73
CA LYS A 17 13.56 -3.06 -6.70
C LYS A 17 14.03 -1.62 -6.98
N ARG A 18 13.44 -0.94 -7.97
CA ARG A 18 13.82 0.43 -8.31
C ARG A 18 13.28 1.35 -7.23
N LYS A 19 14.20 1.97 -6.49
CA LYS A 19 13.86 3.07 -5.57
C LYS A 19 13.19 4.17 -6.39
N MET A 20 11.93 4.45 -6.09
CA MET A 20 11.19 5.57 -6.68
C MET A 20 11.39 6.79 -5.78
N ALA A 21 11.74 7.94 -6.37
CA ALA A 21 11.87 9.19 -5.62
C ALA A 21 10.56 9.51 -4.90
N GLY A 22 10.64 9.86 -3.62
CA GLY A 22 9.48 10.15 -2.78
C GLY A 22 8.72 8.94 -2.24
N ILE A 23 9.12 7.71 -2.59
CA ILE A 23 8.53 6.48 -2.03
C ILE A 23 9.52 5.88 -1.02
N PRO A 24 9.20 5.85 0.28
CA PRO A 24 10.08 5.24 1.28
C PRO A 24 10.12 3.72 1.12
N GLU A 25 11.19 3.10 1.64
CA GLU A 25 11.26 1.64 1.69
C GLU A 25 10.15 1.08 2.57
N PHE A 26 9.53 -0.02 2.10
CA PHE A 26 8.42 -0.67 2.77
C PHE A 26 8.62 -2.18 2.73
N SER A 27 8.53 -2.83 3.89
CA SER A 27 9.02 -4.21 4.10
C SER A 27 8.06 -5.31 3.62
N ARG A 28 6.84 -4.95 3.22
CA ARG A 28 5.81 -5.86 2.73
C ARG A 28 5.00 -5.19 1.62
N GLN A 29 4.16 -5.95 0.93
CA GLN A 29 3.19 -5.36 0.02
C GLN A 29 2.28 -4.39 0.78
N ALA A 30 2.20 -3.14 0.30
CA ALA A 30 1.22 -2.14 0.74
C ALA A 30 -0.20 -2.51 0.23
N LEU A 31 -0.67 -3.69 0.64
CA LEU A 31 -1.96 -4.28 0.32
C LEU A 31 -2.70 -4.57 1.63
N HIS A 32 -3.96 -4.14 1.72
CA HIS A 32 -4.81 -4.29 2.90
C HIS A 32 -6.21 -4.73 2.48
N ALA A 33 -6.69 -5.82 3.06
CA ALA A 33 -8.06 -6.29 2.86
C ALA A 33 -8.99 -5.50 3.80
N TYR A 34 -9.37 -4.30 3.38
CA TYR A 34 -10.15 -3.37 4.20
C TYR A 34 -11.54 -3.90 4.57
N LYS A 35 -12.22 -4.57 3.63
CA LYS A 35 -13.61 -5.01 3.79
C LYS A 35 -13.80 -6.44 3.32
N LEU A 36 -14.52 -7.23 4.10
CA LEU A 36 -14.95 -8.59 3.79
C LEU A 36 -16.45 -8.70 3.99
N ILE A 37 -17.16 -9.17 2.98
CA ILE A 37 -18.60 -9.42 3.02
C ILE A 37 -18.81 -10.91 2.86
N ILE A 38 -19.47 -11.54 3.83
CA ILE A 38 -19.80 -12.96 3.79
C ILE A 38 -21.33 -13.10 3.83
N PRO A 39 -21.95 -13.78 2.83
CA PRO A 39 -23.38 -14.05 2.83
C PRO A 39 -23.83 -14.69 4.16
N ASP A 40 -24.97 -14.24 4.68
CA ASP A 40 -25.61 -14.73 5.91
C ASP A 40 -24.81 -14.58 7.22
N ILE A 41 -23.58 -14.06 7.15
CA ILE A 41 -22.71 -13.82 8.32
C ILE A 41 -22.56 -12.32 8.58
N GLY A 42 -22.44 -11.52 7.52
CA GLY A 42 -22.41 -10.06 7.60
C GLY A 42 -21.16 -9.43 6.97
N GLU A 43 -20.94 -8.16 7.32
CA GLU A 43 -19.85 -7.33 6.82
C GLU A 43 -18.83 -7.08 7.92
N PHE A 44 -17.55 -7.19 7.56
CA PHE A 44 -16.41 -6.96 8.43
C PHE A 44 -15.52 -5.91 7.80
N GLU A 45 -15.05 -4.98 8.62
CA GLU A 45 -14.10 -3.95 8.22
C GLU A 45 -12.91 -3.94 9.18
N SER A 46 -11.75 -3.51 8.67
CA SER A 46 -10.54 -3.39 9.46
C SER A 46 -9.81 -2.09 9.10
N ASP A 47 -9.43 -1.34 10.12
CA ASP A 47 -8.71 -0.08 9.96
C ASP A 47 -7.40 -0.27 9.18
N LEU A 48 -6.97 0.79 8.51
CA LEU A 48 -5.70 0.78 7.81
C LEU A 48 -4.56 0.57 8.84
N PRO A 49 -3.64 -0.39 8.63
CA PRO A 49 -2.56 -0.62 9.57
C PRO A 49 -1.61 0.58 9.64
N GLN A 50 -1.03 0.79 10.82
CA GLN A 50 -0.20 1.95 11.17
C GLN A 50 0.94 2.19 10.16
N ASP A 51 1.60 1.12 9.72
CA ASP A 51 2.70 1.20 8.75
C ASP A 51 2.27 1.80 7.40
N MET A 52 1.07 1.45 6.93
CA MET A 52 0.49 2.01 5.70
C MET A 52 0.00 3.44 5.89
N GLN A 53 -0.48 3.81 7.09
CA GLN A 53 -0.81 5.19 7.41
C GLN A 53 0.44 6.08 7.30
N GLU A 54 1.54 5.68 7.95
CA GLU A 54 2.82 6.40 7.90
C GLU A 54 3.40 6.46 6.48
N LEU A 55 3.26 5.39 5.71
CA LEU A 55 3.67 5.36 4.30
C LEU A 55 2.93 6.45 3.49
N ILE A 56 1.61 6.56 3.67
CA ILE A 56 0.79 7.55 2.97
C ILE A 56 1.17 8.97 3.38
N GLU A 57 1.41 9.21 4.67
CA GLU A 57 1.82 10.53 5.16
C GLU A 57 3.14 10.98 4.55
N LYS A 58 4.16 10.11 4.55
CA LYS A 58 5.47 10.42 3.93
C LYS A 58 5.35 10.77 2.45
N ILE A 59 4.51 10.04 1.71
CA ILE A 59 4.28 10.31 0.28
C ILE A 59 3.56 11.65 0.08
N LYS A 60 2.58 11.97 0.94
CA LYS A 60 1.86 13.26 0.88
C LYS A 60 2.79 14.44 1.15
N THR A 61 3.62 14.36 2.19
CA THR A 61 4.58 15.40 2.54
C THR A 61 5.60 15.64 1.43
N TYR A 62 6.15 14.56 0.84
CA TYR A 62 7.07 14.70 -0.30
C TYR A 62 6.46 15.46 -1.47
N LYS A 63 5.17 15.24 -1.76
CA LYS A 63 4.43 15.94 -2.83
C LYS A 63 4.14 17.41 -2.51
N SER A 64 4.02 17.79 -1.23
CA SER A 64 3.85 19.20 -0.87
C SER A 64 5.14 20.01 -0.97
N GLU A 65 6.29 19.35 -0.92
CA GLU A 65 7.61 19.97 -0.88
C GLU A 65 8.30 20.02 -2.26
N ASN A 66 7.77 19.31 -3.28
CA ASN A 66 8.34 19.20 -4.64
C ASN A 66 7.27 19.35 -5.73
#